data_AF-A0A5D2NU67-F1
#
_entry.id   AF-A0A5D2NU67-F1
#
_cell.length_a   1.000
_cell.length_b   1.000
_cell.length_c   1.000
_cell.angle_alpha   90.00
_cell.angle_beta   90.00
_cell.angle_gamma   90.00
#
_symmetry.space_group_name_H-M   'P 1'
#
loop_
_entity.id
_entity.type
_entity.pdbx_description
1 polymer ?
#
loop_
_entity_poly.entity_id
_entity_poly.type
_entity_poly.pdbx_seq_one_letter_code
_entity_poly.pdbx_strand_id
1 'polypeptide(L)'
;MSKARDPFYIVKEEIQESLQSSFHQWERILPDTGEQVHLTKELLANCEIIEWKVDELNKTIDVAAIDPSWYGIDNRELESRRRWTITARTQVGDVKKSVVARKENVVLGSRMRSWMNLVQVLRELEVLALQYMKNFLHRRK
;
A
#
# COMPACT_ATOMS: atom_id res chain seq x y z
N MET A 1 -9.94 -33.72 15.44
CA MET A 1 -9.57 -33.15 14.13
C MET A 1 -8.62 -31.99 14.39
N SER A 2 -7.39 -32.03 13.87
CA SER A 2 -6.45 -30.90 14.00
C SER A 2 -6.98 -29.70 13.21
N LYS A 3 -7.12 -28.54 13.86
CA LYS A 3 -7.59 -27.28 13.23
C LYS A 3 -6.82 -26.92 11.95
N ALA A 4 -5.56 -27.34 11.83
CA ALA A 4 -4.68 -27.15 10.69
C ALA A 4 -5.15 -27.78 9.35
N ARG A 5 -6.18 -28.63 9.34
CA ARG A 5 -6.76 -29.18 8.10
C ARG A 5 -8.13 -28.60 7.75
N ASP A 6 -8.65 -27.69 8.57
CA ASP A 6 -9.91 -27.02 8.29
C ASP A 6 -9.66 -25.96 7.19
N PRO A 7 -10.46 -25.93 6.11
CA PRO A 7 -10.29 -24.99 5.01
C PRO A 7 -10.24 -23.52 5.45
N PHE A 8 -10.95 -23.15 6.51
CA PHE A 8 -10.91 -21.79 7.05
C PHE A 8 -9.51 -21.42 7.55
N TYR A 9 -8.87 -22.31 8.30
CA TYR A 9 -7.56 -22.01 8.90
C TYR A 9 -6.44 -22.01 7.86
N ILE A 10 -6.54 -22.85 6.83
CA ILE A 10 -5.62 -22.84 5.69
C ILE A 10 -5.69 -21.50 4.95
N VAL A 11 -6.89 -21.08 4.55
CA VAL A 11 -7.06 -19.81 3.83
C VAL A 11 -6.70 -18.61 4.72
N LYS A 12 -6.97 -18.70 6.02
CA LYS A 12 -6.53 -17.69 7.00
C LYS A 12 -5.01 -17.55 7.02
N GLU A 13 -4.27 -18.65 7.12
CA GLU A 13 -2.80 -18.64 7.10
C GLU A 13 -2.28 -18.07 5.79
N GLU A 14 -2.82 -18.50 4.64
CA GLU A 14 -2.48 -17.94 3.33
C GLU A 14 -2.70 -16.42 3.25
N ILE A 15 -3.83 -15.94 3.75
CA ILE A 15 -4.16 -14.50 3.78
C ILE A 15 -3.14 -13.75 4.65
N GLN A 16 -2.82 -14.27 5.83
CA GLN A 16 -1.89 -13.63 6.75
C GLN A 16 -0.48 -13.59 6.16
N GLU A 17 0.02 -14.70 5.62
CA GLU A 17 1.34 -14.78 5.00
C GLU A 17 1.45 -13.90 3.76
N SER A 18 0.46 -13.94 2.88
CA SER A 18 0.45 -13.13 1.65
C SER A 18 0.42 -11.63 1.96
N LEU A 19 -0.40 -11.20 2.93
CA LEU A 19 -0.47 -9.79 3.33
C LEU A 19 0.84 -9.32 3.97
N GLN A 20 1.38 -10.09 4.93
CA GLN A 20 2.62 -9.74 5.62
C GLN A 20 3.82 -9.71 4.67
N SER A 21 3.96 -10.74 3.82
CA SER A 21 5.04 -10.82 2.83
C SER A 21 5.00 -9.65 1.85
N SER A 22 3.82 -9.39 1.25
CA SER A 22 3.66 -8.30 0.28
C SER A 22 3.91 -6.93 0.91
N PHE A 23 3.45 -6.73 2.14
CA PHE A 23 3.65 -5.47 2.86
C PHE A 23 5.13 -5.26 3.23
N HIS A 24 5.81 -6.27 3.79
CA HIS A 24 7.23 -6.17 4.12
C HIS A 24 8.11 -5.96 2.88
N GLN A 25 7.78 -6.62 1.76
CA GLN A 25 8.47 -6.39 0.50
C GLN A 25 8.34 -4.93 0.05
N TRP A 26 7.15 -4.34 0.18
CA TRP A 26 6.91 -2.94 -0.16
C TRP A 26 7.55 -1.95 0.82
N GLU A 27 7.59 -2.25 2.12
CA GLU A 27 8.23 -1.41 3.13
C GLU A 27 9.74 -1.29 2.91
N ARG A 28 10.41 -2.38 2.53
CA ARG A 28 11.87 -2.43 2.38
C ARG A 28 12.42 -1.60 1.21
N ILE A 29 11.56 -1.17 0.29
CA ILE A 29 11.99 -0.50 -0.93
C ILE A 29 12.02 1.01 -0.72
N LEU A 30 13.11 1.64 -1.16
CA LEU A 30 13.28 3.07 -1.06
C LEU A 30 12.26 3.81 -1.94
N PRO A 31 11.66 4.90 -1.44
CA PRO A 31 10.83 5.76 -2.26
C PRO A 31 11.64 6.35 -3.42
N ASP A 32 11.04 6.49 -4.60
CA ASP A 32 11.61 7.10 -5.84
C ASP A 32 12.28 6.17 -6.87
N THR A 33 12.19 4.84 -6.70
CA THR A 33 12.64 3.88 -7.73
C THR A 33 11.45 3.50 -8.62
N GLY A 34 11.64 3.34 -9.95
CA GLY A 34 10.58 2.86 -10.85
C GLY A 34 9.97 1.52 -10.38
N GLU A 35 10.78 0.69 -9.72
CA GLU A 35 10.39 -0.55 -9.03
C GLU A 35 9.32 -0.33 -7.94
N GLN A 36 9.35 0.80 -7.23
CA GLN A 36 8.35 1.15 -6.22
C GLN A 36 6.95 1.31 -6.84
N VAL A 37 6.85 1.89 -8.04
CA VAL A 37 5.57 2.09 -8.73
C VAL A 37 4.96 0.75 -9.13
N HIS A 38 5.77 -0.17 -9.63
CA HIS A 38 5.33 -1.53 -9.98
C HIS A 38 4.87 -2.31 -8.76
N LEU A 39 5.65 -2.32 -7.68
CA LEU A 39 5.31 -3.05 -6.46
C LEU A 39 4.14 -2.43 -5.70
N THR A 40 3.96 -1.12 -5.78
CA THR A 40 2.75 -0.46 -5.27
C THR A 40 1.51 -0.95 -6.01
N LYS A 41 1.56 -1.12 -7.34
CA LYS A 41 0.44 -1.68 -8.11
C LYS A 41 0.18 -3.14 -7.76
N GLU A 42 1.24 -3.93 -7.65
CA GLU A 42 1.15 -5.35 -7.28
C GLU A 42 0.57 -5.53 -5.88
N LEU A 43 1.04 -4.75 -4.90
CA LEU A 43 0.49 -4.78 -3.53
C LEU A 43 -0.98 -4.38 -3.50
N LEU A 44 -1.39 -3.36 -4.27
CA LEU A 44 -2.81 -2.99 -4.36
C LEU A 44 -3.67 -4.10 -4.97
N ALA A 45 -3.19 -4.76 -6.02
CA ALA A 45 -3.87 -5.91 -6.62
C ALA A 45 -3.94 -7.10 -5.64
N ASN A 46 -2.87 -7.37 -4.90
CA ASN A 46 -2.87 -8.40 -3.87
C ASN A 46 -3.85 -8.06 -2.74
N CYS A 47 -3.95 -6.80 -2.32
CA CYS A 47 -4.97 -6.36 -1.36
C CYS A 47 -6.39 -6.61 -1.89
N GLU A 48 -6.68 -6.36 -3.18
CA GLU A 48 -7.99 -6.63 -3.78
C GLU A 48 -8.31 -8.14 -3.79
N ILE A 49 -7.33 -8.98 -4.12
CA ILE A 49 -7.47 -10.44 -4.07
C ILE A 49 -7.75 -10.91 -2.64
N ILE A 50 -7.02 -10.36 -1.66
CA ILE A 50 -7.19 -10.71 -0.24
C ILE A 50 -8.55 -10.23 0.27
N GLU A 51 -8.98 -9.00 -0.05
CA GLU A 51 -10.31 -8.48 0.28
C GLU A 51 -11.41 -9.44 -0.22
N TRP A 52 -11.29 -9.89 -1.47
CA TRP A 52 -12.21 -10.87 -2.03
C TRP A 52 -12.17 -12.21 -1.28
N LYS A 53 -10.99 -12.76 -0.99
CA LYS A 53 -10.86 -14.01 -0.21
C LYS A 53 -11.50 -13.88 1.18
N VAL A 54 -11.30 -12.76 1.86
CA VAL A 54 -11.91 -12.49 3.18
C VAL A 54 -13.43 -12.40 3.08
N ASP A 55 -13.96 -11.80 2.00
CA ASP A 55 -15.41 -11.72 1.76
C ASP A 55 -16.03 -13.08 1.48
N GLU A 56 -15.37 -13.93 0.68
CA GLU A 56 -15.80 -15.30 0.46
C GLU A 56 -15.78 -16.11 1.77
N LEU A 57 -14.73 -15.98 2.59
CA LEU A 57 -14.71 -16.59 3.92
C LEU A 57 -15.86 -16.11 4.78
N ASN A 58 -16.17 -14.80 4.77
CA ASN A 58 -17.28 -14.27 5.55
C ASN A 58 -18.63 -14.86 5.11
N LYS A 59 -18.86 -15.02 3.81
CA LYS A 59 -20.06 -15.71 3.28
C LYS A 59 -20.14 -17.16 3.73
N THR A 60 -19.02 -17.90 3.74
CA THR A 60 -19.02 -19.29 4.23
C THR A 60 -19.35 -19.40 5.72
N ILE A 61 -18.91 -18.42 6.53
CA ILE A 61 -19.28 -18.33 7.94
C ILE A 61 -20.77 -18.08 8.09
N ASP A 62 -21.37 -17.21 7.26
CA ASP A 62 -22.81 -16.95 7.29
C ASP A 62 -23.62 -18.21 6.97
N VAL A 63 -23.19 -19.01 6.00
CA VAL A 63 -23.81 -20.30 5.69
C VAL A 63 -23.66 -21.28 6.86
N ALA A 64 -22.47 -21.39 7.45
CA ALA A 64 -22.22 -22.26 8.58
C ALA A 64 -23.00 -21.84 9.85
N ALA A 65 -23.31 -20.56 10.00
CA ALA A 65 -24.07 -20.04 11.13
C ALA A 65 -25.56 -20.42 11.10
N ILE A 66 -26.11 -20.81 9.93
CA ILE A 66 -27.50 -21.25 9.80
C ILE A 66 -27.72 -22.58 10.51
N ASP A 67 -26.79 -23.53 10.32
CA ASP A 67 -26.79 -24.81 11.03
C ASP A 67 -25.35 -25.23 11.39
N PRO A 68 -24.83 -24.75 12.54
CA PRO A 68 -23.45 -25.03 12.95
C PRO A 68 -23.19 -26.52 13.23
N SER A 69 -24.25 -27.27 13.57
CA SER A 69 -24.16 -28.67 13.95
C SER A 69 -23.77 -29.57 12.77
N TRP A 70 -24.22 -29.24 11.56
CA TRP A 70 -23.85 -29.91 10.31
C TRP A 70 -22.36 -29.83 10.00
N TYR A 71 -21.71 -28.75 10.43
CA TYR A 71 -20.29 -28.50 10.18
C TYR A 71 -19.40 -28.90 11.37
N GLY A 72 -20.00 -29.33 12.49
CA GLY A 72 -19.27 -29.64 13.72
C GLY A 72 -18.56 -28.42 14.32
N ILE A 73 -19.12 -27.23 14.12
CA ILE A 73 -18.57 -25.95 14.59
C ILE A 73 -19.42 -25.43 15.75
N ASP A 74 -18.79 -25.01 16.84
CA ASP A 74 -19.49 -24.39 17.96
C ASP A 74 -19.63 -22.86 17.81
N ASN A 75 -20.57 -22.26 18.54
CA ASN A 75 -20.82 -20.81 18.44
C ASN A 75 -19.60 -19.94 18.80
N ARG A 76 -18.72 -20.38 19.72
CA ARG A 76 -17.49 -19.64 20.05
C ARG A 76 -16.50 -19.67 18.90
N GLU A 77 -16.40 -20.81 18.23
CA GLU A 77 -15.57 -20.96 17.03
C GLU A 77 -16.12 -20.08 15.89
N LEU A 78 -17.43 -20.09 15.63
CA LEU A 78 -18.07 -19.19 14.65
C LEU A 78 -17.78 -17.71 14.95
N GLU A 79 -17.96 -17.28 16.20
CA GLU A 79 -17.66 -15.92 16.62
C GLU A 79 -16.18 -15.56 16.46
N SER A 80 -15.28 -16.51 16.74
CA SER A 80 -13.84 -16.32 16.50
C SER A 80 -13.55 -16.10 15.02
N ARG A 81 -14.18 -16.89 14.12
CA ARG A 81 -14.05 -16.75 12.66
C ARG A 81 -14.58 -15.39 12.19
N ARG A 82 -15.75 -14.95 12.65
CA ARG A 82 -16.33 -13.61 12.34
C ARG A 82 -15.43 -12.47 12.78
N ARG A 83 -14.93 -12.52 14.01
CA ARG A 83 -14.03 -11.46 14.53
C ARG A 83 -12.75 -11.39 13.70
N TRP A 84 -12.21 -12.55 13.31
CA TRP A 84 -11.02 -12.57 12.49
C TRP A 84 -11.26 -12.00 11.09
N THR A 85 -12.35 -12.35 10.40
CA THR A 85 -12.65 -11.79 9.07
C THR A 85 -12.84 -10.26 9.11
N ILE A 86 -13.52 -9.73 10.14
CA ILE A 86 -13.66 -8.28 10.34
C ILE A 86 -12.30 -7.61 10.56
N THR A 87 -11.46 -8.22 11.39
CA THR A 87 -10.12 -7.70 11.69
C THR A 87 -9.23 -7.73 10.44
N ALA A 88 -9.25 -8.84 9.70
CA ALA A 88 -8.48 -8.99 8.46
C ALA A 88 -8.90 -7.95 7.40
N ARG A 89 -10.20 -7.74 7.21
CA ARG A 89 -10.71 -6.70 6.29
C ARG A 89 -10.23 -5.30 6.68
N THR A 90 -10.27 -4.98 7.97
CA THR A 90 -9.74 -3.71 8.49
C THR A 90 -8.24 -3.56 8.21
N GLN A 91 -7.44 -4.60 8.49
CA GLN A 91 -5.99 -4.58 8.26
C GLN A 91 -5.64 -4.38 6.79
N VAL A 92 -6.33 -5.07 5.87
CA VAL A 92 -6.09 -4.90 4.42
C VAL A 92 -6.45 -3.48 3.98
N GLY A 93 -7.56 -2.94 4.49
CA GLY A 93 -7.96 -1.56 4.23
C GLY A 93 -6.91 -0.54 4.73
N ASP A 94 -6.32 -0.77 5.89
CA ASP A 94 -5.29 0.12 6.45
C ASP A 94 -3.96 0.03 5.68
N VAL A 95 -3.58 -1.17 5.23
CA VAL A 95 -2.45 -1.35 4.30
C VAL A 95 -2.70 -0.59 3.00
N LYS A 96 -3.91 -0.71 2.41
CA LYS A 96 -4.27 0.02 1.18
C LYS A 96 -4.14 1.54 1.34
N LYS A 97 -4.62 2.08 2.47
CA LYS A 97 -4.49 3.51 2.80
C LYS A 97 -3.04 3.94 2.95
N SER A 98 -2.21 3.18 3.67
CA SER A 98 -0.80 3.52 3.88
C SER A 98 -0.02 3.52 2.56
N VAL A 99 -0.34 2.59 1.66
CA VAL A 99 0.23 2.50 0.32
C VAL A 99 -0.12 3.70 -0.54
N VAL A 100 -1.39 4.11 -0.54
CA VAL A 100 -1.85 5.32 -1.26
C VAL A 100 -1.20 6.58 -0.69
N ALA A 101 -1.17 6.74 0.63
CA ALA A 101 -0.55 7.90 1.27
C ALA A 101 0.96 8.03 0.94
N ARG A 102 1.70 6.91 0.94
CA ARG A 102 3.11 6.91 0.56
C ARG A 102 3.31 7.29 -0.91
N LYS A 103 2.46 6.78 -1.81
CA LYS A 103 2.50 7.15 -3.24
C LYS A 103 2.31 8.65 -3.43
N GLU A 104 1.36 9.26 -2.74
CA GLU A 104 1.10 10.71 -2.81
C GLU A 104 2.30 11.51 -2.31
N ASN A 105 2.91 11.11 -1.19
CA ASN A 105 4.12 11.75 -0.65
C ASN A 105 5.30 11.69 -1.63
N VAL A 106 5.50 10.56 -2.33
CA VAL A 106 6.56 10.43 -3.34
C VAL A 106 6.32 11.35 -4.53
N VAL A 107 5.07 11.45 -5.02
CA VAL A 107 4.71 12.34 -6.12
C VAL A 107 4.92 13.80 -5.74
N LEU A 108 4.48 14.20 -4.54
CA LEU A 108 4.67 15.55 -4.02
C LEU A 108 6.16 15.89 -3.87
N GLY A 109 6.95 14.98 -3.31
CA GLY A 109 8.40 15.17 -3.17
C GLY A 109 9.11 15.32 -4.52
N SER A 110 8.75 14.50 -5.51
CA SER A 110 9.33 14.55 -6.86
C SER A 110 8.99 15.86 -7.57
N ARG A 111 7.75 16.32 -7.42
CA ARG A 111 7.29 17.60 -7.94
C ARG A 111 8.03 18.75 -7.25
N MET A 112 8.17 18.72 -5.92
CA MET A 112 8.93 19.74 -5.18
C MET A 112 10.39 19.81 -5.65
N ARG A 113 11.08 18.67 -5.84
CA ARG A 113 12.45 18.63 -6.38
C ARG A 113 12.53 19.27 -7.77
N SER A 114 11.59 18.96 -8.66
CA SER A 114 11.53 19.58 -9.99
C SER A 114 11.34 21.10 -9.92
N TRP A 115 10.48 21.58 -9.03
CA TRP A 115 10.27 23.02 -8.84
C TRP A 115 11.51 23.70 -8.26
N MET A 116 12.18 23.08 -7.29
CA MET A 116 13.44 23.60 -6.73
C MET A 116 14.53 23.70 -7.81
N ASN A 117 14.63 22.72 -8.71
CA ASN A 117 15.56 22.78 -9.84
C ASN A 117 15.24 23.95 -10.78
N LEU A 118 13.97 24.19 -11.11
CA LEU A 118 13.57 25.34 -11.94
C LEU A 118 13.88 26.68 -11.26
N VAL A 119 13.61 26.79 -9.96
CA VAL A 119 13.93 28.00 -9.18
C VAL A 119 15.44 28.26 -9.17
N GLN A 120 16.26 27.20 -9.07
CA GLN A 120 17.70 27.31 -9.12
C GLN A 120 18.18 27.82 -10.49
N VAL A 121 17.68 27.25 -11.59
CA VAL A 121 18.02 27.70 -12.95
C VAL A 121 17.62 29.15 -13.18
N LEU A 122 16.45 29.57 -12.68
CA LEU A 122 16.01 30.96 -12.78
C LEU A 122 16.95 31.92 -12.02
N ARG A 123 17.40 31.54 -10.81
CA ARG A 123 18.41 32.32 -10.07
C ARG A 123 19.74 32.41 -10.82
N GLU A 124 20.18 31.32 -11.42
CA GLU A 124 21.42 31.29 -12.21
C GLU A 124 21.32 32.20 -13.45
N LEU A 125 20.19 32.17 -14.16
CA LEU A 125 19.94 33.06 -15.30
C LEU A 125 19.92 34.53 -14.89
N GLU A 126 19.32 34.85 -13.74
CA GLU A 126 19.30 36.22 -13.21
C GLU A 126 20.72 36.73 -12.90
N VAL A 127 21.54 35.90 -12.27
CA VAL A 127 22.96 36.21 -12.00
C VAL A 127 23.74 36.42 -13.30
N LEU A 128 23.53 35.56 -14.30
CA LEU A 128 24.19 35.71 -15.61
C LEU A 128 23.77 37.00 -16.33
N ALA A 129 22.49 37.35 -16.28
CA ALA A 129 21.98 38.59 -16.87
C ALA A 129 22.61 39.83 -16.21
N LEU A 130 22.72 39.84 -14.88
CA LEU A 130 23.38 40.90 -14.13
C LEU A 130 24.87 41.02 -14.49
N GLN A 131 25.57 39.89 -14.57
CA GLN A 131 26.98 39.87 -14.96
C GLN A 131 27.18 40.39 -16.40
N TYR A 132 26.30 40.01 -17.32
CA TYR A 132 26.34 40.48 -18.70
C TYR A 132 26.14 41.99 -18.79
N MET A 133 25.11 42.53 -18.11
CA MET A 133 24.84 43.98 -18.07
C MET A 133 26.02 44.77 -17.50
N LYS A 134 26.65 44.26 -16.43
CA LYS A 134 27.84 44.88 -15.84
C LYS A 134 29.02 44.94 -16.81
N ASN A 135 29.29 43.82 -17.51
CA ASN A 135 30.36 43.75 -18.51
C ASN A 135 30.10 44.66 -19.72
N PHE A 136 28.84 44.76 -20.15
CA PHE A 136 28.42 45.64 -21.24
C PHE A 136 28.62 47.12 -20.90
N LEU A 137 28.27 47.54 -19.68
CA LEU A 137 28.52 48.90 -19.20
C LEU A 137 30.01 49.22 -19.09
N HIS A 138 30.83 48.24 -18.68
CA HIS A 138 32.29 48.42 -18.58
C HIS A 138 32.97 48.58 -19.94
N ARG A 139 32.46 47.93 -21.01
CA ARG A 139 33.02 48.05 -22.37
C ARG A 139 32.62 49.31 -23.12
N ARG A 140 31.69 50.12 -22.59
CA ARG A 140 31.27 51.40 -23.19
C ARG A 140 32.01 52.63 -22.64
N LYS A 141 32.96 52.47 -21.72
CA LYS A 141 33.89 53.51 -21.28
C LYS A 141 35.25 53.28 -21.91
#